data_AF-A0A935X6F1-F1
#
_entry.id   AF-A0A935X6F1-F1
#
_cell.length_a   1.000
_cell.length_b   1.000
_cell.length_c   1.000
_cell.angle_alpha   90.00
_cell.angle_beta   90.00
_cell.angle_gamma   90.00
#
_symmetry.space_group_name_H-M   'P 1'
#
loop_
_entity.id
_entity.type
_entity.pdbx_description
1 polymer ?
#
loop_
_entity_poly.entity_id
_entity_poly.type
_entity_poly.pdbx_seq_one_letter_code
_entity_poly.pdbx_strand_id
1 'polypeptide(L)'
;MILLIAAAGAWFSVRSSLPANVGTDVHRSLRVLGTTVLVGINEEWLFRGVVMAALCRRLGLKRGALISTALFGTFHMMNVVAGEPLHLAVLQMCITTLMGAIFALAAIATRSLLWPALGHALYDFAVLEISRLNTLGATAWPALGLTVLGGMLGLVCIARLFRLEGSSPYGRD
;
A
#
# COMPACT_ATOMS: atom_id res chain seq x y z
N MET A 1 -5.54 -4.73 9.96
CA MET A 1 -4.82 -4.78 11.25
C MET A 1 -3.48 -5.50 11.16
N ILE A 2 -3.39 -6.75 10.67
CA ILE A 2 -2.11 -7.50 10.61
C ILE A 2 -1.00 -6.72 9.89
N LEU A 3 -1.28 -6.21 8.68
CA LEU A 3 -0.31 -5.43 7.91
C LEU A 3 0.17 -4.16 8.63
N LEU A 4 -0.72 -3.48 9.36
CA LEU A 4 -0.38 -2.26 10.11
C LEU A 4 0.57 -2.55 11.27
N ILE A 5 0.27 -3.60 12.03
CA ILE A 5 1.10 -4.06 13.16
C ILE A 5 2.48 -4.48 12.62
N ALA A 6 2.50 -5.22 11.51
CA ALA A 6 3.75 -5.63 10.87
C ALA A 6 4.56 -4.44 10.36
N ALA A 7 3.92 -3.45 9.72
CA ALA A 7 4.59 -2.25 9.23
C ALA A 7 5.22 -1.43 10.37
N ALA A 8 4.44 -1.18 11.43
CA ALA A 8 4.93 -0.46 12.61
C ALA A 8 6.05 -1.23 13.33
N GLY A 9 5.89 -2.55 13.49
CA GLY A 9 6.90 -3.41 14.11
C GLY A 9 8.19 -3.49 13.29
N ALA A 10 8.09 -3.61 11.97
CA ALA A 10 9.24 -3.61 11.07
C ALA A 10 9.99 -2.27 11.15
N TRP A 11 9.27 -1.15 11.07
CA TRP A 11 9.87 0.17 11.20
C TRP A 11 10.58 0.36 12.55
N PHE A 12 9.93 -0.02 13.65
CA PHE A 12 10.53 0.06 14.98
C PHE A 12 11.79 -0.80 15.09
N SER A 13 11.74 -2.04 14.59
CA SER A 13 12.88 -2.96 14.58
C SER A 13 14.06 -2.40 13.78
N VAL A 14 13.81 -1.87 12.58
CA VAL A 14 14.86 -1.24 11.76
C VAL A 14 15.43 -0.01 12.45
N ARG A 15 14.58 0.86 13.00
CA ARG A 15 15.01 2.05 13.75
C ARG A 15 15.89 1.70 14.94
N SER A 16 15.55 0.62 15.66
CA SER A 16 16.34 0.16 16.82
C SER A 16 17.68 -0.48 16.45
N SER A 17 17.87 -0.85 15.18
CA SER A 17 19.10 -1.47 14.67
C SER A 17 20.14 -0.47 14.14
N LEU A 18 19.89 0.83 14.25
CA LEU A 18 20.82 1.85 13.78
C LEU A 18 22.16 1.78 14.53
N PRO A 19 23.29 2.01 13.84
CA PRO A 19 24.57 2.21 14.51
C PRO A 19 24.50 3.37 15.51
N ALA A 20 25.15 3.21 16.68
CA ALA A 20 25.06 4.16 17.80
C ALA A 20 25.54 5.59 17.46
N ASN A 21 26.39 5.74 16.43
CA ASN A 21 26.91 7.01 15.95
C ASN A 21 26.00 7.72 14.93
N VAL A 22 24.86 7.12 14.56
CA VAL A 22 23.92 7.68 13.59
C VAL A 22 22.74 8.34 14.32
N GLY A 23 22.66 9.67 14.21
CA GLY A 23 21.51 10.42 14.70
C GLY A 23 20.24 10.18 13.87
N THR A 24 19.08 10.16 14.52
CA THR A 24 17.79 10.10 13.82
C THR A 24 17.22 11.49 13.58
N ASP A 25 16.92 11.84 12.33
CA ASP A 25 16.24 13.09 11.96
C ASP A 25 14.71 12.94 12.12
N VAL A 26 14.21 13.31 13.30
CA VAL A 26 12.77 13.25 13.62
C VAL A 26 11.95 14.19 12.75
N HIS A 27 12.47 15.37 12.40
CA HIS A 27 11.74 16.31 11.55
C HIS A 27 11.52 15.74 10.14
N ARG A 28 12.51 15.03 9.60
CA ARG A 28 12.34 14.29 8.34
C ARG A 28 11.31 13.18 8.48
N SER A 29 11.36 12.37 9.53
CA SER A 29 10.35 11.32 9.75
C SER A 29 8.93 11.92 9.83
N LEU A 30 8.73 13.06 10.50
CA LEU A 30 7.43 13.74 10.56
C LEU A 30 6.97 14.26 9.19
N ARG A 31 7.88 14.80 8.37
CA ARG A 31 7.55 15.21 6.99
C ARG A 31 7.16 14.02 6.12
N VAL A 32 7.86 12.89 6.24
CA VAL A 32 7.52 11.66 5.53
C VAL A 32 6.13 11.19 5.95
N LEU A 33 5.84 11.13 7.27
CA LEU A 33 4.53 10.75 7.77
C LEU A 33 3.41 11.66 7.25
N GLY A 34 3.61 12.98 7.29
CA GLY A 34 2.64 13.94 6.76
C GLY A 34 2.40 13.74 5.26
N THR A 35 3.48 13.48 4.50
CA THR A 35 3.40 13.23 3.06
C THR A 35 2.63 11.94 2.76
N THR A 36 2.94 10.83 3.45
CA THR A 36 2.29 9.54 3.19
C THR A 36 0.82 9.52 3.64
N VAL A 37 0.45 10.32 4.64
CA VAL A 37 -0.97 10.55 4.97
C VAL A 37 -1.70 11.20 3.80
N LEU A 38 -1.14 12.26 3.22
CA LEU A 38 -1.74 12.94 2.07
C LEU A 38 -1.81 12.03 0.84
N VAL A 39 -0.73 11.30 0.55
CA VAL A 39 -0.67 10.32 -0.55
C VAL A 39 -1.71 9.22 -0.35
N GLY A 40 -1.73 8.56 0.81
CA GLY A 40 -2.67 7.49 1.09
C GLY A 40 -4.13 7.93 0.99
N ILE A 41 -4.48 9.12 1.49
CA ILE A 41 -5.83 9.67 1.34
C ILE A 41 -6.16 9.91 -0.14
N ASN A 42 -5.26 10.58 -0.86
CA ASN A 42 -5.47 10.91 -2.28
C ASN A 42 -5.64 9.66 -3.14
N GLU A 43 -4.74 8.69 -2.98
CA GLU A 43 -4.76 7.48 -3.79
C GLU A 43 -5.94 6.57 -3.44
N GLU A 44 -6.30 6.40 -2.16
CA GLU A 44 -7.50 5.64 -1.82
C GLU A 44 -8.78 6.32 -2.31
N TRP A 45 -8.85 7.65 -2.24
CA TRP A 45 -9.98 8.39 -2.80
C TRP A 45 -10.08 8.18 -4.31
N LEU A 46 -8.98 8.33 -5.05
CA LEU A 46 -8.95 8.15 -6.49
C LEU A 46 -9.28 6.70 -6.89
N PHE A 47 -8.56 5.73 -6.34
CA PHE A 47 -8.66 4.34 -6.79
C PHE A 47 -9.87 3.63 -6.19
N ARG A 48 -10.19 3.80 -4.91
CA ARG A 48 -11.30 3.06 -4.26
C ARG A 48 -12.59 3.86 -4.26
N GLY A 49 -12.49 5.18 -4.12
CA GLY A 49 -13.64 6.08 -4.14
C GLY A 49 -14.19 6.32 -5.55
N VAL A 50 -13.31 6.60 -6.53
CA VAL A 50 -13.72 6.97 -7.89
C VAL A 50 -13.61 5.81 -8.88
N VAL A 51 -12.41 5.30 -9.12
CA VAL A 51 -12.14 4.29 -10.16
C VAL A 51 -12.87 2.98 -9.88
N MET A 52 -12.66 2.39 -8.70
CA MET A 52 -13.31 1.14 -8.31
C MET A 52 -14.83 1.28 -8.30
N ALA A 53 -15.37 2.38 -7.76
CA ALA A 53 -16.81 2.63 -7.76
C ALA A 53 -17.38 2.69 -9.18
N ALA A 54 -16.73 3.43 -10.09
CA ALA A 54 -17.15 3.52 -11.48
C ALA A 54 -17.10 2.17 -12.20
N LEU A 55 -16.02 1.40 -12.02
CA LEU A 55 -15.86 0.10 -12.63
C LEU A 55 -16.83 -0.93 -12.05
N CYS A 56 -17.07 -0.92 -10.73
CA CYS A 56 -18.02 -1.83 -10.10
C CYS A 56 -19.45 -1.59 -10.59
N ARG A 57 -19.86 -0.33 -10.79
CA ARG A 57 -21.17 0.02 -11.34
C ARG A 57 -21.36 -0.47 -12.78
N ARG A 58 -20.29 -0.48 -13.58
CA ARG A 58 -20.36 -0.84 -15.01
C ARG A 58 -20.13 -2.33 -15.27
N LEU A 59 -19.25 -2.97 -14.50
CA LEU A 59 -18.70 -4.30 -14.79
C LEU A 59 -19.01 -5.32 -13.69
N GLY A 60 -19.68 -4.90 -12.62
CA GLY A 60 -19.92 -5.70 -11.42
C GLY A 60 -18.75 -5.66 -10.43
N LEU A 61 -19.04 -6.04 -9.18
CA LEU A 61 -18.13 -5.90 -8.05
C LEU A 61 -16.77 -6.58 -8.28
N LYS A 62 -16.79 -7.86 -8.69
CA LYS A 62 -15.56 -8.65 -8.92
C LYS A 62 -14.64 -8.01 -9.97
N ARG A 63 -15.17 -7.75 -11.17
CA ARG A 63 -14.38 -7.17 -12.27
C ARG A 63 -13.90 -5.77 -11.92
N GLY A 64 -14.76 -4.96 -11.32
CA GLY A 64 -14.41 -3.60 -10.93
C GLY A 64 -13.28 -3.54 -9.90
N ALA A 65 -13.33 -4.38 -8.88
CA ALA A 65 -12.28 -4.46 -7.86
C ALA A 65 -10.94 -4.97 -8.43
N LEU A 66 -10.96 -6.02 -9.26
CA LEU A 66 -9.76 -6.58 -9.87
C LEU A 66 -9.09 -5.58 -10.84
N ILE A 67 -9.86 -4.93 -11.71
CA ILE A 67 -9.32 -3.95 -12.66
C ILE A 67 -8.78 -2.73 -11.90
N SER A 68 -9.51 -2.21 -10.91
CA SER A 68 -9.01 -1.09 -10.10
C SER A 68 -7.71 -1.43 -9.37
N THR A 69 -7.55 -2.67 -8.90
CA THR A 69 -6.33 -3.15 -8.24
C THR A 69 -5.15 -3.19 -9.21
N ALA A 70 -5.36 -3.68 -10.43
CA ALA A 70 -4.32 -3.70 -11.47
C ALA A 70 -3.93 -2.28 -11.92
N LEU A 71 -4.91 -1.38 -12.06
CA LEU A 71 -4.67 0.03 -12.39
C LEU A 71 -3.86 0.74 -11.30
N PHE A 72 -4.13 0.46 -10.03
CA PHE A 72 -3.38 1.01 -8.90
C PHE A 72 -1.89 0.62 -8.97
N GLY A 73 -1.58 -0.65 -9.24
CA GLY A 73 -0.19 -1.06 -9.43
C GLY A 73 0.44 -0.42 -10.66
N THR A 74 -0.28 -0.40 -11.79
CA THR A 74 0.21 0.17 -13.05
C THR A 74 0.50 1.67 -12.93
N PHE A 75 -0.27 2.40 -12.12
CA PHE A 75 -0.06 3.83 -11.86
C PHE A 75 1.36 4.12 -11.37
N HIS A 76 1.95 3.23 -10.58
CA HIS A 76 3.31 3.40 -10.07
C HIS A 76 4.41 3.33 -11.14
N MET A 77 4.10 2.87 -12.35
CA MET A 77 5.03 2.97 -13.48
C MET A 77 5.35 4.42 -13.85
N MET A 78 4.54 5.40 -13.43
CA MET A 78 4.85 6.82 -13.57
C MET A 78 6.15 7.22 -12.87
N ASN A 79 6.61 6.46 -11.87
CA ASN A 79 7.86 6.73 -11.17
C ASN A 79 9.09 6.61 -12.08
N VAL A 80 8.98 5.89 -13.21
CA VAL A 80 10.03 5.90 -14.25
C VAL A 80 10.27 7.31 -14.78
N VAL A 81 9.20 8.12 -14.93
CA VAL A 81 9.31 9.53 -15.35
C VAL A 81 10.00 10.37 -14.27
N ALA A 82 9.85 9.99 -13.00
CA ALA A 82 10.54 10.59 -11.86
C ALA A 82 11.97 10.08 -11.65
N GLY A 83 12.48 9.21 -12.53
CA GLY A 83 13.86 8.72 -12.52
C GLY A 83 14.06 7.33 -11.89
N GLU A 84 12.98 6.63 -11.51
CA GLU A 84 13.08 5.26 -11.00
C GLU A 84 13.56 4.30 -12.11
N PRO A 85 14.59 3.46 -11.86
CA PRO A 85 14.99 2.43 -12.81
C PRO A 85 13.84 1.51 -13.19
N LEU A 86 13.69 1.21 -14.50
CA LEU A 86 12.56 0.44 -15.02
C LEU A 86 12.32 -0.89 -14.27
N HIS A 87 13.40 -1.62 -13.95
CA HIS A 87 13.30 -2.90 -13.25
C HIS A 87 12.75 -2.76 -11.81
N LEU A 88 13.09 -1.68 -11.12
CA LEU A 88 12.55 -1.38 -9.79
C LEU A 88 11.11 -0.88 -9.87
N ALA A 89 10.76 -0.08 -10.88
CA ALA A 89 9.38 0.34 -11.12
C ALA A 89 8.46 -0.85 -11.43
N VAL A 90 8.93 -1.84 -12.21
CA VAL A 90 8.18 -3.08 -12.47
C VAL A 90 7.99 -3.89 -11.18
N LEU A 91 9.02 -3.98 -10.33
CA LEU A 91 8.89 -4.63 -9.03
C LEU A 91 7.90 -3.88 -8.13
N GLN A 92 7.97 -2.54 -8.10
CA GLN A 92 7.05 -1.69 -7.38
C GLN A 92 5.61 -1.88 -7.88
N MET A 93 5.36 -1.93 -9.19
CA MET A 93 4.06 -2.22 -9.78
C MET A 93 3.49 -3.56 -9.28
N CYS A 94 4.32 -4.61 -9.25
CA CYS A 94 3.91 -5.93 -8.74
C CYS A 94 3.54 -5.88 -7.25
N ILE A 95 4.39 -5.27 -6.42
CA ILE A 95 4.17 -5.13 -4.97
C ILE A 95 2.92 -4.28 -4.69
N THR A 96 2.79 -3.14 -5.35
CA THR A 96 1.66 -2.22 -5.17
C THR A 96 0.35 -2.81 -5.70
N THR A 97 0.38 -3.67 -6.72
CA THR A 97 -0.81 -4.47 -7.11
C THR A 97 -1.28 -5.37 -5.97
N LEU A 98 -0.34 -6.08 -5.31
CA LEU A 98 -0.65 -6.96 -4.17
C LEU A 98 -1.19 -6.16 -2.98
N MET A 99 -0.56 -5.04 -2.64
CA MET A 99 -1.04 -4.11 -1.62
C MET A 99 -2.40 -3.53 -2.00
N GLY A 100 -2.60 -3.25 -3.28
CA GLY A 100 -3.83 -2.69 -3.79
C GLY A 100 -5.03 -3.62 -3.60
N ALA A 101 -4.82 -4.94 -3.65
CA ALA A 101 -5.85 -5.93 -3.34
C ALA A 101 -6.24 -5.91 -1.87
N ILE A 102 -5.28 -5.72 -0.97
CA ILE A 102 -5.51 -5.59 0.47
C ILE A 102 -6.40 -4.38 0.74
N PHE A 103 -6.06 -3.22 0.18
CA PHE A 103 -6.82 -1.98 0.36
C PHE A 103 -8.20 -2.02 -0.31
N ALA A 104 -8.31 -2.62 -1.50
CA ALA A 104 -9.59 -2.83 -2.16
C ALA A 104 -10.55 -3.67 -1.30
N LEU A 105 -10.09 -4.79 -0.75
CA LEU A 105 -10.90 -5.61 0.16
C LEU A 105 -11.21 -4.89 1.47
N ALA A 106 -10.27 -4.11 2.02
CA ALA A 106 -10.54 -3.31 3.21
C ALA A 106 -11.65 -2.30 2.96
N ALA A 107 -11.63 -1.60 1.82
CA ALA A 107 -12.68 -0.67 1.43
C ALA A 107 -14.05 -1.36 1.29
N ILE A 108 -14.09 -2.52 0.63
CA ILE A 108 -15.32 -3.30 0.44
C ILE A 108 -15.87 -3.82 1.78
N ALA A 109 -15.01 -4.40 2.61
CA ALA A 109 -15.41 -5.02 3.88
C ALA A 109 -15.87 -4.00 4.92
N THR A 110 -15.22 -2.83 4.97
CA THR A 110 -15.54 -1.79 5.96
C THR A 110 -16.53 -0.74 5.46
N ARG A 111 -16.83 -0.73 4.16
CA ARG A 111 -17.61 0.33 3.49
C ARG A 111 -17.10 1.74 3.82
N SER A 112 -15.78 1.88 3.93
CA SER A 112 -15.12 3.12 4.32
C SER A 112 -13.78 3.27 3.61
N LEU A 113 -13.44 4.51 3.26
CA LEU A 113 -12.12 4.87 2.73
C LEU A 113 -11.11 5.18 3.86
N LEU A 114 -11.57 5.38 5.09
CA LEU A 114 -10.69 5.72 6.21
C LEU A 114 -9.71 4.59 6.52
N TRP A 115 -10.22 3.36 6.64
CA TRP A 115 -9.40 2.19 6.98
C TRP A 115 -8.33 1.84 5.94
N PRO A 116 -8.64 1.78 4.62
CA PRO A 116 -7.59 1.61 3.62
C PRO A 116 -6.63 2.80 3.59
N ALA A 117 -7.09 4.05 3.77
CA ALA A 117 -6.21 5.22 3.73
C ALA A 117 -5.19 5.24 4.90
N LEU A 118 -5.64 4.93 6.12
CA LEU A 118 -4.75 4.75 7.27
C LEU A 118 -3.80 3.55 7.06
N GLY A 119 -4.33 2.48 6.48
CA GLY A 119 -3.60 1.30 6.01
C GLY A 119 -2.40 1.66 5.13
N HIS A 120 -2.71 2.41 4.08
CA HIS A 120 -1.80 2.84 3.04
C HIS A 120 -0.76 3.82 3.58
N ALA A 121 -1.21 4.88 4.26
CA ALA A 121 -0.32 5.90 4.81
C ALA A 121 0.75 5.33 5.76
N LEU A 122 0.37 4.37 6.62
CA LEU A 122 1.32 3.75 7.56
C LEU A 122 2.26 2.78 6.86
N TYR A 123 1.77 2.04 5.86
CA TYR A 123 2.61 1.14 5.07
C TYR A 123 3.68 1.92 4.30
N ASP A 124 3.28 2.99 3.61
CA ASP A 124 4.21 3.84 2.87
C ASP A 124 5.21 4.52 3.80
N PHE A 125 4.74 5.03 4.95
CA PHE A 125 5.63 5.59 5.96
C PHE A 125 6.69 4.58 6.38
N ALA A 126 6.28 3.35 6.71
CA ALA A 126 7.20 2.30 7.12
C ALA A 126 8.19 1.97 6.01
N VAL A 127 7.74 1.74 4.77
CA VAL A 127 8.62 1.37 3.65
C VAL A 127 9.63 2.49 3.32
N LEU A 128 9.18 3.74 3.26
CA LEU A 128 10.04 4.89 2.95
C LEU A 128 11.05 5.15 4.06
N GLU A 129 10.63 5.13 5.33
CA GLU A 129 11.55 5.29 6.45
C GLU A 129 12.51 4.11 6.58
N ILE A 130 12.05 2.87 6.42
CA ILE A 130 12.93 1.69 6.46
C ILE A 130 14.00 1.80 5.36
N SER A 131 13.61 2.12 4.13
CA SER A 131 14.55 2.29 3.02
C SER A 131 15.61 3.35 3.34
N ARG A 132 15.18 4.52 3.86
CA ARG A 132 16.10 5.56 4.32
C ARG A 132 17.02 5.07 5.44
N LEU A 133 16.51 4.37 6.43
CA LEU A 133 17.30 3.85 7.55
C LEU A 133 18.30 2.78 7.10
N ASN A 134 17.97 1.96 6.10
CA ASN A 134 18.89 1.00 5.51
C ASN A 134 20.10 1.68 4.86
N THR A 135 19.90 2.83 4.20
CA THR A 135 21.05 3.62 3.67
C THR A 135 21.96 4.18 4.76
N LEU A 136 21.48 4.22 6.01
CA LEU A 136 22.25 4.67 7.18
C LEU A 136 22.85 3.50 7.98
N GLY A 137 22.80 2.27 7.45
CA GLY A 137 23.39 1.09 8.06
C GLY A 137 22.45 0.28 8.97
N ALA A 138 21.16 0.60 9.02
CA ALA A 138 20.17 -0.24 9.70
C ALA A 138 19.93 -1.56 8.95
N THR A 139 19.51 -2.61 9.67
CA THR A 139 19.28 -3.94 9.08
C THR A 139 18.09 -3.99 8.12
N ALA A 140 18.20 -4.77 7.03
CA ALA A 140 17.15 -4.92 6.02
C ALA A 140 16.17 -6.08 6.29
N TRP A 141 16.45 -6.96 7.27
CA TRP A 141 15.63 -8.17 7.51
C TRP A 141 14.14 -7.87 7.80
N PRO A 142 13.79 -6.86 8.61
CA PRO A 142 12.38 -6.54 8.83
C PRO A 142 11.69 -5.99 7.57
N ALA A 143 12.42 -5.31 6.67
CA ALA A 143 11.89 -4.84 5.39
C ALA A 143 11.50 -6.03 4.49
N LEU A 144 12.37 -7.03 4.44
CA LEU A 144 12.10 -8.27 3.71
C LEU A 144 10.89 -9.01 4.31
N GLY A 145 10.84 -9.15 5.64
CA GLY A 145 9.73 -9.77 6.34
C GLY A 145 8.38 -9.08 6.05
N LEU A 146 8.36 -7.73 6.09
CA LEU A 146 7.19 -6.95 5.75
C LEU A 146 6.76 -7.16 4.28
N THR A 147 7.71 -7.19 3.36
CA THR A 147 7.45 -7.40 1.93
C THR A 147 6.88 -8.79 1.65
N VAL A 148 7.47 -9.84 2.24
CA VAL A 148 7.00 -11.22 2.09
C VAL A 148 5.59 -11.38 2.68
N LEU A 149 5.37 -10.88 3.91
CA LEU A 149 4.05 -10.92 4.54
C LEU A 149 3.01 -10.14 3.72
N GLY A 150 3.36 -8.93 3.28
CA GLY A 150 2.50 -8.10 2.42
C GLY A 150 2.15 -8.82 1.13
N GLY A 151 3.12 -9.47 0.49
CA GLY A 151 2.91 -10.27 -0.71
C GLY A 151 1.97 -11.46 -0.47
N MET A 152 2.18 -12.22 0.61
CA MET A 152 1.30 -13.34 0.98
C MET A 152 -0.14 -12.88 1.26
N LEU A 153 -0.30 -11.80 2.03
CA LEU A 153 -1.62 -11.22 2.30
C LEU A 153 -2.27 -10.72 1.00
N GLY A 154 -1.50 -10.05 0.15
CA GLY A 154 -1.96 -9.58 -1.15
C GLY A 154 -2.46 -10.71 -2.06
N LEU A 155 -1.74 -11.84 -2.12
CA LEU A 155 -2.17 -13.01 -2.88
C LEU A 155 -3.47 -13.60 -2.33
N VAL A 156 -3.60 -13.71 -1.00
CA VAL A 156 -4.85 -14.15 -0.35
C VAL A 156 -5.99 -13.18 -0.68
N CYS A 157 -5.72 -11.87 -0.66
CA CYS A 157 -6.69 -10.85 -1.00
C CYS A 157 -7.12 -10.92 -2.47
N ILE A 158 -6.19 -11.13 -3.41
CA ILE A 158 -6.51 -11.38 -4.82
C ILE A 158 -7.40 -12.60 -4.96
N ALA A 159 -7.04 -13.73 -4.34
CA ALA A 159 -7.83 -14.96 -4.38
C ALA A 159 -9.26 -14.74 -3.84
N ARG A 160 -9.42 -13.91 -2.81
CA ARG A 160 -10.74 -13.51 -2.28
C ARG A 160 -11.51 -12.60 -3.23
N LEU A 161 -10.84 -11.65 -3.91
CA LEU A 161 -11.48 -10.80 -4.93
C LEU A 161 -12.08 -11.64 -6.07
N PHE A 162 -11.42 -12.72 -6.49
CA PHE A 162 -11.95 -13.63 -7.51
C PHE A 162 -13.22 -14.38 -7.09
N ARG A 163 -13.45 -14.51 -5.77
CA ARG A 163 -14.62 -15.17 -5.17
C ARG A 163 -15.74 -14.20 -4.80
N LEU A 164 -15.61 -12.91 -5.14
CA LEU A 164 -16.68 -11.95 -4.90
C LEU A 164 -17.89 -12.28 -5.78
N GLU A 165 -19.01 -12.50 -5.12
CA GLU A 165 -20.34 -12.71 -5.71
C GLU A 165 -21.30 -11.70 -5.07
N GLY A 166 -22.30 -11.23 -5.83
CA GLY A 166 -23.34 -10.32 -5.33
C GLY A 166 -23.30 -8.89 -5.88
N SER A 167 -24.26 -8.09 -5.40
CA SER A 167 -24.43 -6.69 -5.77
C SER A 167 -23.31 -5.83 -5.21
N SER A 168 -22.91 -4.84 -5.99
CA SER A 168 -21.85 -3.92 -5.59
C SER A 168 -22.32 -3.04 -4.41
N PRO A 169 -21.48 -2.79 -3.38
CA PRO A 169 -21.74 -1.74 -2.39
C PRO A 169 -21.73 -0.33 -3.01
N TYR A 170 -21.37 -0.22 -4.30
CA TYR A 170 -21.45 0.98 -5.11
C TYR A 170 -22.71 1.02 -6.00
N GLY A 171 -23.70 0.17 -5.73
CA GLY A 171 -25.00 0.18 -6.41
C GLY A 171 -25.69 1.54 -6.32
N ARG A 172 -26.51 1.86 -7.32
CA ARG A 172 -27.44 2.97 -7.22
C ARG A 172 -28.72 2.42 -6.60
N ASP A 173 -29.11 3.00 -5.47
CA ASP A 173 -30.49 2.98 -5.01
C ASP A 173 -31.39 3.61 -6.08
#